data_AF-A0A318B958-F1
#
_entry.id   AF-A0A318B958-F1
#
_cell.length_a   1.000
_cell.length_b   1.000
_cell.length_c   1.000
_cell.angle_alpha   90.00
_cell.angle_beta   90.00
_cell.angle_gamma   90.00
#
_symmetry.space_group_name_H-M   'P 1'
#
loop_
_entity.id
_entity.type
_entity.pdbx_description
1 polymer ?
#
loop_
_entity_poly.entity_id
_entity_poly.type
_entity_poly.pdbx_seq_one_letter_code
_entity_poly.pdbx_strand_id
1 'polypeptide(L)'
;MIDMDPEHRAASLSFRQLKLFESVGRLCSVRRASEECNLSQPAVTQALAKLEQQIGAVLLERRASGSYLNELGEIFHRRTTRLFEQFEQALTILGVPEDTAPVIAKRISRSQARSLIAIVESGSFAQAAQSLELSQASLQRAARDLEGNLKKSIYYRTAAGVMVTPAGVEFGRRIKLATQEIEWGIQEIEAARGSVASQIAIGAMPFGGSMLLASVLDAFVQANPKVDVKIVNESASEMLKRLRDGEVDFVIGLVQETTADDLVNEALARTPYTVVARRGHKLARQGEIRLEDLLQYDWVVGTPGSSRRACFERMFEGGPGPKTSIATSALPIVRHLLLRSERLALMTSYEVMHENDLTALPFGPAGPAPAIGVTMRAGWLPTALHQEFIDLLRRHTADTTTPTLVRHAG
;
A
#
# COMPACT_ATOMS: atom_id res chain seq x y z
N MET A 1 -1.91 -8.93 31.05
CA MET A 1 -0.84 -8.19 30.36
C MET A 1 -1.47 -7.73 29.06
N ILE A 2 -1.63 -6.42 28.89
CA ILE A 2 -2.75 -5.81 28.16
C ILE A 2 -2.81 -6.31 26.72
N ASP A 3 -4.00 -6.79 26.35
CA ASP A 3 -4.49 -7.15 25.02
C ASP A 3 -4.57 -5.88 24.13
N MET A 4 -3.43 -5.21 23.95
CA MET A 4 -3.33 -4.03 23.09
C MET A 4 -2.92 -4.47 21.68
N ASP A 5 -3.71 -4.04 20.70
CA ASP A 5 -3.41 -4.13 19.28
C ASP A 5 -1.97 -3.64 18.98
N PRO A 6 -1.22 -4.33 18.10
CA PRO A 6 0.05 -3.87 17.54
C PRO A 6 0.12 -2.37 17.24
N GLU A 7 -0.93 -1.77 16.64
CA GLU A 7 -0.96 -0.34 16.31
C GLU A 7 -0.82 0.52 17.58
N HIS A 8 -1.58 0.18 18.64
CA HIS A 8 -1.55 0.90 19.91
C HIS A 8 -0.21 0.73 20.64
N ARG A 9 0.40 -0.46 20.55
CA ARG A 9 1.72 -0.73 21.13
C ARG A 9 2.81 0.04 20.40
N ALA A 10 2.81 -0.01 19.07
CA ALA A 10 3.71 0.75 18.20
C ALA A 10 3.59 2.24 18.49
N ALA A 11 2.35 2.72 18.54
CA ALA A 11 2.05 4.07 18.96
C ALA A 11 2.74 4.33 20.28
N SER A 12 2.55 3.54 21.34
CA SER A 12 3.10 3.79 22.69
C SER A 12 4.63 3.96 22.81
N LEU A 13 5.43 3.53 21.83
CA LEU A 13 6.90 3.53 21.93
C LEU A 13 7.50 4.93 21.81
N SER A 14 8.58 5.20 22.55
CA SER A 14 9.34 6.45 22.42
C SER A 14 10.43 6.33 21.37
N PHE A 15 10.54 7.31 20.47
CA PHE A 15 11.66 7.37 19.51
C PHE A 15 13.02 7.43 20.20
N ARG A 16 13.10 7.91 21.45
CA ARG A 16 14.32 7.84 22.25
C ARG A 16 14.68 6.39 22.61
N GLN A 17 13.70 5.57 22.97
CA GLN A 17 13.92 4.14 23.23
C GLN A 17 14.30 3.41 21.95
N LEU A 18 13.63 3.70 20.84
CA LEU A 18 13.95 3.13 19.52
C LEU A 18 15.37 3.48 19.08
N LYS A 19 15.79 4.74 19.24
CA LYS A 19 17.17 5.15 18.96
C LYS A 19 18.18 4.38 19.82
N LEU A 20 17.92 4.26 21.12
CA LEU A 20 18.80 3.50 22.01
C LEU A 20 18.91 2.03 21.59
N PHE A 21 17.77 1.43 21.23
CA PHE A 21 17.72 0.06 20.76
C PHE A 21 18.47 -0.13 19.43
N GLU A 22 18.29 0.78 18.46
CA GLU A 22 19.05 0.80 17.20
C GLU A 22 20.56 0.86 17.46
N SER A 23 20.99 1.80 18.31
CA SER A 23 22.40 1.96 18.71
C SER A 23 22.97 0.68 19.35
N VAL A 24 22.20 0.00 20.21
CA VAL A 24 22.65 -1.25 20.84
C VAL A 24 22.84 -2.35 19.82
N GLY A 25 21.90 -2.53 18.88
CA GLY A 25 22.02 -3.52 17.82
C GLY A 25 23.19 -3.23 16.88
N ARG A 26 23.35 -1.98 16.43
CA ARG A 26 24.42 -1.59 15.51
C ARG A 26 25.82 -1.68 16.13
N LEU A 27 25.96 -1.32 17.41
CA LEU A 27 27.27 -1.29 18.09
C LEU A 27 27.60 -2.62 18.80
N CYS A 28 26.65 -3.54 18.85
CA CYS A 28 26.70 -4.79 19.63
C CYS A 28 27.15 -4.56 21.08
N SER A 29 26.76 -3.43 21.69
CA SER A 29 27.26 -3.02 23.00
C SER A 29 26.37 -1.98 23.68
N VAL A 30 25.83 -2.33 24.86
CA VAL A 30 25.08 -1.40 25.72
C VAL A 30 25.95 -0.24 26.20
N ARG A 31 27.23 -0.50 26.50
CA ARG A 31 28.17 0.54 26.95
C ARG A 31 28.40 1.57 25.85
N ARG A 32 28.77 1.14 24.64
CA ARG A 32 29.01 2.05 23.52
C ARG A 32 27.75 2.82 23.12
N ALA A 33 26.59 2.17 23.16
CA ALA A 33 25.31 2.83 22.93
C ALA A 33 25.00 3.91 23.99
N SER A 34 25.35 3.66 25.26
CA SER A 34 25.20 4.65 26.33
C SER A 34 26.08 5.88 26.13
N GLU A 35 27.33 5.67 25.68
CA GLU A 35 28.27 6.75 25.32
C GLU A 35 27.75 7.55 24.12
N GLU A 36 27.31 6.88 23.04
CA GLU A 36 26.75 7.54 21.84
C GLU A 36 25.48 8.35 22.13
N CYS A 37 24.62 7.84 23.03
CA CYS A 37 23.39 8.52 23.40
C CYS A 37 23.52 9.48 24.57
N ASN A 38 24.74 9.69 25.11
CA ASN A 38 25.01 10.52 26.28
C ASN A 38 24.10 10.18 27.48
N LEU A 39 24.02 8.89 27.81
CA LEU A 39 23.24 8.36 28.92
C LEU A 39 24.09 7.48 29.83
N SER A 40 23.66 7.33 31.08
CA SER A 40 24.25 6.33 31.98
C SER A 40 23.79 4.92 31.57
N GLN A 41 24.65 3.92 31.77
CA GLN A 41 24.31 2.52 31.48
C GLN A 41 23.04 2.02 32.22
N PRO A 42 22.78 2.38 33.49
CA PRO A 42 21.50 2.05 34.14
C PRO A 42 20.29 2.68 33.44
N ALA A 43 20.39 3.93 32.96
CA ALA A 43 19.31 4.59 32.23
C ALA A 43 19.01 3.90 30.89
N VAL A 44 20.04 3.46 30.16
CA VAL A 44 19.86 2.66 28.94
C VAL A 44 19.18 1.34 29.26
N THR A 45 19.63 0.63 30.29
CA THR A 45 19.05 -0.66 30.70
C THR A 45 17.58 -0.52 31.07
N GLN A 46 17.21 0.51 31.84
CA GLN A 46 15.81 0.79 32.19
C GLN A 46 14.97 1.16 30.97
N ALA A 47 15.50 1.95 30.04
CA ALA A 47 14.79 2.34 28.81
C ALA A 47 14.50 1.13 27.91
N LEU A 48 15.45 0.21 27.79
CA LEU A 48 15.30 -1.04 27.03
C LEU A 48 14.32 -2.00 27.71
N ALA A 49 14.41 -2.18 29.03
CA ALA A 49 13.44 -3.01 29.76
C ALA A 49 12.00 -2.49 29.61
N LYS A 50 11.83 -1.16 29.62
CA LYS A 50 10.52 -0.55 29.34
C LYS A 50 10.07 -0.77 27.88
N LEU A 51 11.00 -0.71 26.92
CA LEU A 51 10.69 -1.01 25.51
C LEU A 51 10.21 -2.46 25.35
N GLU A 52 10.92 -3.43 25.93
CA GLU A 52 10.58 -4.86 25.94
C GLU A 52 9.23 -5.15 26.63
N GLN A 53 8.83 -4.31 27.60
CA GLN A 53 7.53 -4.40 28.27
C GLN A 53 6.37 -3.83 27.42
N GLN A 54 6.63 -2.80 26.61
CA GLN A 54 5.61 -2.17 25.75
C GLN A 54 5.40 -2.93 24.44
N ILE A 55 6.49 -3.41 23.84
CA ILE A 55 6.46 -4.60 22.99
C ILE A 55 6.07 -5.76 23.92
N GLY A 56 5.62 -6.93 23.51
CA GLY A 56 5.27 -7.98 24.48
C GLY A 56 6.43 -8.93 24.77
N ALA A 57 7.69 -8.56 24.49
CA ALA A 57 8.74 -9.52 24.17
C ALA A 57 10.13 -9.10 24.67
N VAL A 58 10.91 -10.10 25.09
CA VAL A 58 12.34 -9.95 25.39
C VAL A 58 13.09 -9.90 24.06
N LEU A 59 13.83 -8.83 23.84
CA LEU A 59 14.60 -8.57 22.62
C LEU A 59 16.11 -8.68 22.85
N LEU A 60 16.54 -8.55 24.10
CA LEU A 60 17.94 -8.69 24.49
C LEU A 60 18.14 -9.89 25.42
N GLU A 61 19.20 -10.63 25.17
CA GLU A 61 19.67 -11.68 26.07
C GLU A 61 20.97 -11.25 26.78
N ARG A 62 21.09 -11.65 28.05
CA ARG A 62 22.29 -11.39 28.85
C ARG A 62 23.26 -12.55 28.71
N ARG A 63 24.47 -12.23 28.29
CA ARG A 63 25.63 -13.13 28.26
C ARG A 63 26.73 -12.59 29.19
N ALA A 64 27.73 -13.41 29.51
CA ALA A 64 28.83 -13.01 30.39
C ALA A 64 29.60 -11.76 29.89
N SER A 65 29.64 -11.55 28.58
CA SER A 65 30.30 -10.42 27.92
C SER A 65 29.43 -9.18 27.71
N GLY A 66 28.13 -9.23 28.00
CA GLY A 66 27.22 -8.10 27.77
C GLY A 66 25.78 -8.51 27.44
N SER A 67 25.02 -7.56 26.87
CA SER A 67 23.67 -7.83 26.36
C SER A 67 23.66 -7.73 24.83
N TYR A 68 23.05 -8.71 24.19
CA TYR A 68 23.01 -8.87 22.73
C TYR A 68 21.57 -9.04 22.28
N LEU A 69 21.28 -8.67 21.04
CA LEU A 69 19.98 -8.97 20.44
C LEU A 69 19.79 -10.48 20.35
N ASN A 70 18.59 -10.97 20.68
CA ASN A 70 18.16 -12.31 20.31
C ASN A 70 17.46 -12.27 18.95
N GLU A 71 16.91 -13.39 18.48
CA GLU A 71 16.22 -13.47 17.18
C GLU A 71 15.08 -12.44 17.02
N LEU A 72 14.28 -12.24 18.07
CA LEU A 72 13.20 -11.24 18.08
C LEU A 72 13.77 -9.81 18.06
N GLY A 73 14.88 -9.60 18.76
CA GLY A 73 15.63 -8.35 18.75
C GLY A 73 16.15 -8.00 17.37
N GLU A 74 16.68 -8.96 16.62
CA GLU A 74 17.15 -8.77 15.25
C GLU A 74 16.02 -8.39 14.29
N ILE A 75 14.86 -9.07 14.39
CA ILE A 75 13.65 -8.71 13.63
C ILE A 75 13.27 -7.25 13.86
N PHE A 76 13.17 -6.84 15.13
CA PHE A 76 12.77 -5.49 15.48
C PHE A 76 13.85 -4.44 15.17
N HIS A 77 15.12 -4.81 15.25
CA HIS A 77 16.25 -3.93 14.96
C HIS A 77 16.29 -3.54 13.49
N ARG A 78 16.05 -4.50 12.59
CA ARG A 78 15.92 -4.23 11.15
C ARG A 78 14.84 -3.19 10.86
N ARG A 79 13.68 -3.31 11.50
CA ARG A 79 12.55 -2.36 11.35
C ARG A 79 12.85 -1.00 11.95
N THR A 80 13.47 -0.97 13.12
CA THR A 80 13.85 0.28 13.79
C THR A 80 14.92 1.04 12.99
N THR A 81 15.88 0.32 12.40
CA THR A 81 16.90 0.90 11.52
C THR A 81 16.24 1.55 10.29
N ARG A 82 15.33 0.83 9.64
CA ARG A 82 14.58 1.34 8.47
C ARG A 82 13.74 2.57 8.78
N LEU A 83 13.12 2.65 9.96
CA LEU A 83 12.41 3.87 10.38
C LEU A 83 13.34 5.09 10.32
N PHE A 84 14.56 4.99 10.85
CA PHE A 84 15.49 6.11 10.87
C PHE A 84 16.08 6.40 9.48
N GLU A 85 16.37 5.37 8.68
CA GLU A 85 16.79 5.56 7.27
C GLU A 85 15.72 6.28 6.44
N GLN A 86 14.44 5.94 6.63
CA GLN A 86 13.35 6.62 5.93
C GLN A 86 13.12 8.04 6.45
N PHE A 87 13.33 8.31 7.74
CA PHE A 87 13.36 9.69 8.26
C PHE A 87 14.50 10.50 7.61
N GLU A 88 15.69 9.92 7.50
CA GLU A 88 16.84 10.55 6.84
C GLU A 88 16.54 10.89 5.39
N GLN A 89 16.01 9.93 4.62
CA GLN A 89 15.61 10.16 3.22
C GLN A 89 14.53 11.25 3.10
N ALA A 90 13.53 11.23 4.01
CA ALA A 90 12.48 12.25 4.02
C ALA A 90 13.04 13.66 4.28
N LEU A 91 14.05 13.78 5.15
CA LEU A 91 14.75 15.02 5.43
C LEU A 91 15.57 15.50 4.22
N THR A 92 16.30 14.61 3.56
CA THR A 92 17.06 14.94 2.35
C THR A 92 16.15 15.46 1.24
N ILE A 93 14.99 14.82 1.03
CA ILE A 93 13.97 15.26 0.06
C ILE A 93 13.37 16.62 0.44
N LEU A 94 13.23 16.90 1.74
CA LEU A 94 12.83 18.22 2.24
C LEU A 94 13.93 19.30 2.03
N GLY A 95 15.12 18.90 1.57
CA GLY A 95 16.26 19.77 1.31
C GLY A 95 17.10 20.06 2.56
N VAL A 96 17.07 19.16 3.55
CA VAL A 96 18.04 19.12 4.65
C VAL A 96 19.35 18.49 4.11
N PRO A 97 20.52 19.07 4.38
CA PRO A 97 21.81 18.51 3.92
C PRO A 97 22.02 17.07 4.41
N GLU A 98 22.53 16.20 3.53
CA GLU A 98 22.71 14.75 3.80
C GLU A 98 23.58 14.46 5.02
N ASP A 99 24.60 15.28 5.30
CA ASP A 99 25.47 15.16 6.47
C ASP A 99 24.76 15.50 7.79
N THR A 100 23.71 16.32 7.72
CA THR A 100 22.91 16.74 8.89
C THR A 100 21.64 15.93 9.09
N ALA A 101 21.11 15.29 8.04
CA ALA A 101 19.86 14.54 8.08
C ALA A 101 19.85 13.43 9.16
N PRO A 102 20.89 12.58 9.33
CA PRO A 102 20.94 11.56 10.38
C PRO A 102 20.81 12.12 11.80
N VAL A 103 21.43 13.27 12.05
CA VAL A 103 21.40 13.92 13.37
C VAL A 103 20.00 14.45 13.66
N ILE A 104 19.33 15.04 12.66
CA ILE A 104 17.98 15.58 12.79
C ILE A 104 16.96 14.44 12.91
N ALA A 105 17.07 13.38 12.10
CA ALA A 105 16.20 12.20 12.14
C ALA A 105 16.13 11.61 13.56
N LYS A 106 17.29 11.45 14.20
CA LYS A 106 17.40 10.93 15.58
C LYS A 106 16.96 11.92 16.67
N ARG A 107 16.62 13.18 16.33
CA ARG A 107 16.09 14.21 17.25
C ARG A 107 14.60 14.45 17.10
N ILE A 108 13.98 14.03 15.99
CA ILE A 108 12.53 14.07 15.84
C ILE A 108 11.91 13.27 16.98
N SER A 109 11.03 13.89 17.74
CA SER A 109 10.28 13.21 18.80
C SER A 109 9.02 12.57 18.23
N ARG A 110 8.52 11.53 18.91
CA ARG A 110 7.22 10.94 18.57
C ARG A 110 6.09 11.97 18.55
N SER A 111 6.10 12.92 19.50
CA SER A 111 5.08 13.97 19.57
C SER A 111 5.09 14.85 18.31
N GLN A 112 6.29 15.23 17.83
CA GLN A 112 6.44 16.01 16.60
C GLN A 112 5.99 15.22 15.37
N ALA A 113 6.39 13.94 15.25
CA ALA A 113 5.97 13.08 14.14
C ALA A 113 4.45 12.91 14.12
N ARG A 114 3.83 12.53 15.25
CA ARG A 114 2.36 12.39 15.35
C ARG A 114 1.62 13.68 15.05
N SER A 115 2.14 14.81 15.53
CA SER A 115 1.53 16.12 15.26
C SER A 115 1.55 16.43 13.77
N LEU A 116 2.71 16.26 13.10
CA LEU A 116 2.84 16.47 11.66
C LEU A 116 1.87 15.57 10.87
N ILE A 117 1.85 14.27 11.17
CA ILE A 117 0.97 13.30 10.50
C ILE A 117 -0.50 13.74 10.64
N ALA A 118 -0.95 14.03 11.87
CA ALA A 118 -2.33 14.41 12.11
C ALA A 118 -2.72 15.73 11.42
N ILE A 119 -1.81 16.72 11.37
CA ILE A 119 -2.05 17.99 10.67
C ILE A 119 -2.19 17.74 9.16
N VAL A 120 -1.34 16.90 8.57
CA VAL A 120 -1.39 16.56 7.14
C VAL A 120 -2.68 15.82 6.80
N GLU A 121 -3.07 14.83 7.60
CA GLU A 121 -4.28 14.04 7.35
C GLU A 121 -5.58 14.83 7.55
N SER A 122 -5.62 15.70 8.56
CA SER A 122 -6.83 16.48 8.87
C SER A 122 -6.96 17.74 8.00
N GLY A 123 -5.86 18.20 7.38
CA GLY A 123 -5.81 19.48 6.66
C GLY A 123 -6.07 20.71 7.54
N SER A 124 -6.19 20.54 8.86
CA SER A 124 -6.56 21.57 9.82
C SER A 124 -5.93 21.30 11.19
N PHE A 125 -5.30 22.33 11.77
CA PHE A 125 -4.74 22.25 13.12
C PHE A 125 -5.81 22.01 14.19
N ALA A 126 -7.03 22.52 13.99
CA ALA A 126 -8.10 22.34 14.96
C ALA A 126 -8.59 20.88 14.97
N GLN A 127 -8.83 20.31 13.79
CA GLN A 127 -9.24 18.91 13.66
C GLN A 127 -8.11 17.94 14.09
N ALA A 128 -6.86 18.25 13.76
CA ALA A 128 -5.71 17.47 14.20
C ALA A 128 -5.51 17.50 15.72
N ALA A 129 -5.78 18.63 16.37
CA ALA A 129 -5.72 18.73 17.82
C ALA A 129 -6.82 17.88 18.47
N GLN A 130 -8.03 17.90 17.88
CA GLN A 130 -9.15 17.09 18.34
C GLN A 130 -8.87 15.59 18.16
N SER A 131 -8.36 15.14 17.01
CA SER A 131 -8.07 13.73 16.75
C SER A 131 -6.95 13.17 17.63
N LEU A 132 -6.02 14.02 18.07
CA LEU A 132 -4.95 13.65 19.01
C LEU A 132 -5.32 13.86 20.48
N GLU A 133 -6.52 14.36 20.79
CA GLU A 133 -6.95 14.74 22.14
C GLU A 133 -5.98 15.73 22.82
N LEU A 134 -5.45 16.68 22.05
CA LEU A 134 -4.52 17.71 22.51
C LEU A 134 -5.16 19.09 22.44
N SER A 135 -4.62 20.04 23.22
CA SER A 135 -4.90 21.45 22.98
C SER A 135 -4.25 21.90 21.67
N GLN A 136 -4.92 22.80 20.94
CA GLN A 136 -4.35 23.39 19.71
C GLN A 136 -3.02 24.11 19.97
N ALA A 137 -2.84 24.70 21.16
CA ALA A 137 -1.58 25.33 21.56
C ALA A 137 -0.43 24.32 21.75
N SER A 138 -0.71 23.11 22.26
CA SER A 138 0.28 22.04 22.35
C SER A 138 0.69 21.55 20.95
N LEU A 139 -0.28 21.37 20.05
CA LEU A 139 -0.03 20.98 18.67
C LEU A 139 0.83 22.01 17.92
N GLN A 140 0.50 23.30 18.05
CA GLN A 140 1.27 24.38 17.44
C GLN A 140 2.69 24.49 18.00
N ARG A 141 2.91 24.22 19.29
CA ARG A 141 4.26 24.18 19.87
C ARG A 141 5.08 23.04 19.25
N ALA A 142 4.53 21.83 19.20
CA ALA A 142 5.20 20.69 18.57
C ALA A 142 5.55 20.96 17.09
N ALA A 143 4.65 21.61 16.35
CA ALA A 143 4.88 22.02 14.97
C ALA A 143 6.04 23.03 14.84
N ARG A 144 6.08 24.07 15.70
CA ARG A 144 7.17 25.07 15.72
C ARG A 144 8.51 24.46 16.14
N ASP A 145 8.50 23.58 17.14
CA ASP A 145 9.71 22.89 17.58
C ASP A 145 10.26 21.98 16.47
N LEU A 146 9.36 21.37 15.67
CA LEU A 146 9.76 20.61 14.50
C LEU A 146 10.41 21.53 13.44
N GLU A 147 9.78 22.64 13.05
CA GLU A 147 10.41 23.62 12.12
C GLU A 147 11.77 24.13 12.63
N GLY A 148 11.89 24.36 13.94
CA GLY A 148 13.15 24.75 14.57
C GLY A 148 14.24 23.69 14.46
N ASN A 149 13.87 22.41 14.65
CA ASN A 149 14.78 21.29 14.46
C ASN A 149 15.20 21.11 13.01
N LEU A 150 14.26 21.31 12.07
CA LEU A 150 14.48 21.16 10.63
C LEU A 150 15.23 22.35 10.01
N LYS A 151 15.15 23.54 10.63
CA LYS A 151 15.57 24.83 10.06
C LYS A 151 14.93 25.10 8.68
N LYS A 152 13.73 24.58 8.46
CA LYS A 152 12.94 24.71 7.23
C LYS A 152 11.51 25.05 7.60
N SER A 153 10.87 25.88 6.78
CA SER A 153 9.45 26.17 6.94
C SER A 153 8.63 25.12 6.20
N ILE A 154 7.79 24.39 6.94
CA ILE A 154 6.85 23.40 6.42
C ILE A 154 5.40 23.77 6.69
N TYR A 155 5.17 24.90 7.39
CA TYR A 155 3.85 25.48 7.60
C TYR A 155 3.81 26.93 7.08
N TYR A 156 2.64 27.38 6.64
CA TYR A 156 2.43 28.77 6.23
C TYR A 156 1.08 29.30 6.76
N ARG A 157 0.99 30.62 6.94
CA ARG A 157 -0.25 31.27 7.39
C ARG A 157 -1.12 31.65 6.21
N THR A 158 -2.42 31.44 6.38
CA THR A 158 -3.49 31.90 5.49
C THR A 158 -4.55 32.65 6.30
N ALA A 159 -5.48 33.32 5.62
CA ALA A 159 -6.63 33.95 6.28
C ALA A 159 -7.53 32.94 7.02
N ALA A 160 -7.54 31.67 6.58
CA ALA A 160 -8.32 30.58 7.18
C ALA A 160 -7.56 29.83 8.30
N GLY A 161 -6.29 30.16 8.54
CA GLY A 161 -5.46 29.50 9.55
C GLY A 161 -4.09 29.06 9.04
N VAL A 162 -3.42 28.20 9.81
CA VAL A 162 -2.11 27.63 9.45
C VAL A 162 -2.32 26.40 8.57
N MET A 163 -1.61 26.34 7.46
CA MET A 163 -1.63 25.24 6.48
C MET A 163 -0.24 24.60 6.35
N VAL A 164 -0.17 23.38 5.83
CA VAL A 164 1.09 22.67 5.55
C VAL A 164 1.52 22.95 4.12
N THR A 165 2.80 23.29 3.89
CA THR A 165 3.34 23.48 2.54
C THR A 165 3.31 22.16 1.75
N PRO A 166 3.34 22.18 0.40
CA PRO A 166 3.45 20.95 -0.39
C PRO A 166 4.63 20.05 0.03
N ALA A 167 5.78 20.65 0.34
CA ALA A 167 6.94 19.93 0.85
C ALA A 167 6.69 19.35 2.25
N GLY A 168 5.96 20.06 3.11
CA GLY A 168 5.54 19.56 4.42
C GLY A 168 4.52 18.42 4.35
N VAL A 169 3.62 18.43 3.37
CA VAL A 169 2.66 17.33 3.11
C VAL A 169 3.43 16.07 2.71
N GLU A 170 4.35 16.18 1.75
CA GLU A 170 5.18 15.06 1.33
C GLU A 170 6.09 14.55 2.46
N PHE A 171 6.67 15.45 3.25
CA PHE A 171 7.45 15.07 4.43
C PHE A 171 6.59 14.32 5.45
N GLY A 172 5.40 14.82 5.77
CA GLY A 172 4.48 14.16 6.69
C GLY A 172 4.05 12.77 6.22
N ARG A 173 3.76 12.61 4.93
CA ARG A 173 3.46 11.32 4.31
C ARG A 173 4.62 10.32 4.49
N ARG A 174 5.86 10.75 4.25
CA ARG A 174 7.05 9.89 4.44
C ARG A 174 7.31 9.54 5.91
N ILE A 175 7.11 10.49 6.82
CA ILE A 175 7.21 10.24 8.26
C ILE A 175 6.15 9.21 8.70
N LYS A 176 4.92 9.30 8.18
CA LYS A 176 3.87 8.30 8.41
C LYS A 176 4.32 6.89 7.97
N LEU A 177 4.78 6.75 6.73
CA LEU A 177 5.29 5.47 6.21
C LEU A 177 6.42 4.90 7.07
N ALA A 178 7.37 5.74 7.46
CA ALA A 178 8.49 5.32 8.31
C ALA A 178 8.04 4.84 9.70
N THR A 179 6.97 5.43 10.26
CA THR A 179 6.40 4.95 11.53
C THR A 179 5.71 3.59 11.43
N GLN A 180 5.22 3.20 10.25
CA GLN A 180 4.61 1.87 10.03
C GLN A 180 5.63 0.72 10.19
N GLU A 181 6.93 0.97 10.00
CA GLU A 181 7.97 -0.05 10.21
C GLU A 181 7.93 -0.61 11.64
N ILE A 182 7.57 0.21 12.64
CA ILE A 182 7.49 -0.23 14.04
C ILE A 182 6.28 -1.12 14.29
N GLU A 183 5.17 -0.83 13.64
CA GLU A 183 3.97 -1.67 13.69
C GLU A 183 4.24 -3.03 13.06
N TRP A 184 4.81 -3.08 11.84
CA TRP A 184 5.23 -4.32 11.21
C TRP A 184 6.26 -5.09 12.03
N GLY A 185 7.19 -4.40 12.71
CA GLY A 185 8.14 -5.03 13.61
C GLY A 185 7.50 -5.72 14.80
N ILE A 186 6.45 -5.12 15.38
CA ILE A 186 5.68 -5.76 16.45
C ILE A 186 4.91 -6.96 15.92
N GLN A 187 4.27 -6.84 14.75
CA GLN A 187 3.55 -7.95 14.11
C GLN A 187 4.48 -9.13 13.79
N GLU A 188 5.68 -8.87 13.27
CA GLU A 188 6.67 -9.93 12.99
C GLU A 188 7.17 -10.62 14.26
N ILE A 189 7.37 -9.88 15.36
CA ILE A 189 7.71 -10.48 16.66
C ILE A 189 6.58 -11.39 17.15
N GLU A 190 5.32 -10.98 16.98
CA GLU A 190 4.16 -11.76 17.39
C GLU A 190 4.02 -13.04 16.56
N ALA A 191 4.16 -12.92 15.23
CA ALA A 191 4.18 -14.05 14.31
C ALA A 191 5.29 -15.05 14.67
N ALA A 192 6.51 -14.57 14.93
CA ALA A 192 7.64 -15.42 15.34
C ALA A 192 7.40 -16.15 16.67
N ARG A 193 6.50 -15.64 17.52
CA ARG A 193 6.11 -16.24 18.80
C ARG A 193 4.85 -17.11 18.71
N GLY A 194 4.32 -17.33 17.51
CA GLY A 194 3.10 -18.11 17.29
C GLY A 194 1.81 -17.40 17.71
N SER A 195 1.85 -16.07 17.96
CA SER A 195 0.65 -15.24 18.10
C SER A 195 0.24 -14.72 16.72
N VAL A 196 -1.06 -14.81 16.43
CA VAL A 196 -1.56 -14.99 15.05
C VAL A 196 -2.50 -13.85 14.63
N ALA A 197 -2.68 -12.82 15.47
CA ALA A 197 -3.38 -11.62 15.03
C ALA A 197 -2.39 -10.78 14.22
N SER A 198 -2.54 -10.77 12.91
CA SER A 198 -1.76 -9.94 12.02
C SER A 198 -2.71 -9.26 11.06
N GLN A 199 -2.55 -7.97 10.88
CA GLN A 199 -3.36 -7.20 9.97
C GLN A 199 -2.65 -7.08 8.63
N ILE A 200 -3.43 -7.15 7.55
CA ILE A 200 -2.97 -6.91 6.19
C ILE A 200 -3.99 -6.03 5.47
N ALA A 201 -3.53 -4.93 4.89
CA ALA A 201 -4.37 -3.99 4.15
C ALA A 201 -4.13 -4.14 2.65
N ILE A 202 -5.13 -4.64 1.93
CA ILE A 202 -5.03 -4.99 0.51
C ILE A 202 -5.87 -4.02 -0.31
N GLY A 203 -5.23 -3.29 -1.22
CA GLY A 203 -5.93 -2.54 -2.26
C GLY A 203 -6.30 -3.47 -3.41
N ALA A 204 -7.53 -3.39 -3.91
CA ALA A 204 -7.96 -4.13 -5.08
C ALA A 204 -8.60 -3.19 -6.10
N MET A 205 -8.05 -3.13 -7.31
CA MET A 205 -8.69 -2.39 -8.40
C MET A 205 -9.95 -3.14 -8.90
N PRO A 206 -11.00 -2.43 -9.34
CA PRO A 206 -12.22 -3.02 -9.87
C PRO A 206 -11.97 -4.03 -11.00
N PHE A 207 -12.88 -5.00 -11.12
CA PHE A 207 -12.79 -6.15 -12.03
C PHE A 207 -11.63 -7.08 -11.69
N GLY A 208 -10.63 -7.22 -12.58
CA GLY A 208 -9.56 -8.20 -12.47
C GLY A 208 -8.88 -8.23 -11.10
N GLY A 209 -8.57 -7.07 -10.51
CA GLY A 209 -7.94 -6.99 -9.18
C GLY A 209 -8.79 -7.59 -8.07
N SER A 210 -10.06 -7.15 -7.97
CA SER A 210 -11.02 -7.72 -6.99
C SER A 210 -11.31 -9.20 -7.23
N MET A 211 -11.31 -9.66 -8.48
CA MET A 211 -11.56 -11.07 -8.83
C MET A 211 -10.36 -11.95 -8.46
N LEU A 212 -9.14 -11.51 -8.76
CA LEU A 212 -7.91 -12.19 -8.37
C LEU A 212 -7.73 -12.25 -6.86
N LEU A 213 -8.09 -11.17 -6.15
CA LEU A 213 -8.13 -11.19 -4.68
C LEU A 213 -9.12 -12.25 -4.19
N ALA A 214 -10.36 -12.22 -4.70
CA ALA A 214 -11.40 -13.16 -4.28
C ALA A 214 -11.05 -14.63 -4.57
N SER A 215 -10.30 -14.92 -5.64
CA SER A 215 -9.95 -16.30 -6.02
C SER A 215 -8.92 -16.95 -5.10
N VAL A 216 -8.18 -16.16 -4.30
CA VAL A 216 -7.16 -16.67 -3.37
C VAL A 216 -7.48 -16.44 -1.89
N LEU A 217 -8.44 -15.55 -1.60
CA LEU A 217 -8.70 -15.07 -0.24
C LEU A 217 -9.10 -16.20 0.73
N ASP A 218 -9.96 -17.12 0.29
CA ASP A 218 -10.39 -18.26 1.13
C ASP A 218 -9.20 -19.15 1.53
N ALA A 219 -8.31 -19.46 0.57
CA ALA A 219 -7.12 -20.26 0.85
C ALA A 219 -6.17 -19.55 1.81
N PHE A 220 -6.02 -18.23 1.67
CA PHE A 220 -5.19 -17.41 2.54
C PHE A 220 -5.72 -17.36 3.98
N VAL A 221 -7.02 -17.12 4.16
CA VAL A 221 -7.66 -17.05 5.49
C VAL A 221 -7.68 -18.43 6.16
N GLN A 222 -7.83 -19.51 5.40
CA GLN A 222 -7.71 -20.88 5.93
C GLN A 222 -6.29 -21.19 6.43
N ALA A 223 -5.26 -20.74 5.70
CA ALA A 223 -3.87 -20.88 6.12
C ALA A 223 -3.53 -19.98 7.32
N ASN A 224 -4.23 -18.86 7.47
CA ASN A 224 -3.98 -17.85 8.51
C ASN A 224 -5.25 -17.51 9.32
N PRO A 225 -5.79 -18.42 10.18
CA PRO A 225 -7.14 -18.28 10.74
C PRO A 225 -7.41 -17.07 11.66
N LYS A 226 -6.37 -16.32 12.05
CA LYS A 226 -6.49 -15.14 12.93
C LYS A 226 -6.01 -13.86 12.24
N VAL A 227 -5.78 -13.91 10.92
CA VAL A 227 -5.48 -12.73 10.12
C VAL A 227 -6.69 -11.78 10.06
N ASP A 228 -6.43 -10.48 10.18
CA ASP A 228 -7.41 -9.43 9.89
C ASP A 228 -7.10 -8.84 8.51
N VAL A 229 -7.96 -9.13 7.52
CA VAL A 229 -7.78 -8.65 6.15
C VAL A 229 -8.66 -7.43 5.91
N LYS A 230 -8.04 -6.27 5.77
CA LYS A 230 -8.72 -5.03 5.35
C LYS A 230 -8.63 -4.91 3.84
N ILE A 231 -9.77 -4.88 3.16
CA ILE A 231 -9.84 -4.73 1.71
C ILE A 231 -10.35 -3.33 1.36
N VAL A 232 -9.63 -2.63 0.48
CA VAL A 232 -10.06 -1.33 -0.06
C VAL A 232 -10.23 -1.47 -1.57
N ASN A 233 -11.40 -1.08 -2.10
CA ASN A 233 -11.71 -1.13 -3.53
C ASN A 233 -12.00 0.27 -4.07
N GLU A 234 -11.15 0.76 -4.97
CA GLU A 234 -11.32 2.07 -5.60
C GLU A 234 -10.76 2.07 -7.03
N SER A 235 -11.01 3.14 -7.77
CA SER A 235 -10.36 3.39 -9.07
C SER A 235 -8.83 3.27 -9.01
N ALA A 236 -8.19 2.97 -10.14
CA ALA A 236 -6.74 2.81 -10.21
C ALA A 236 -5.98 4.02 -9.65
N SER A 237 -6.37 5.25 -10.02
CA SER A 237 -5.72 6.47 -9.52
C SER A 237 -5.82 6.63 -8.01
N GLU A 238 -6.99 6.32 -7.44
CA GLU A 238 -7.18 6.42 -5.98
C GLU A 238 -6.44 5.30 -5.24
N MET A 239 -6.41 4.08 -5.79
CA MET A 239 -5.63 2.97 -5.24
C MET A 239 -4.13 3.28 -5.20
N LEU A 240 -3.57 3.85 -6.27
CA LEU A 240 -2.16 4.25 -6.28
C LEU A 240 -1.86 5.37 -5.28
N LYS A 241 -2.81 6.30 -5.08
CA LYS A 241 -2.70 7.34 -4.05
C LYS A 241 -2.71 6.72 -2.64
N ARG A 242 -3.70 5.88 -2.33
CA ARG A 242 -3.78 5.18 -1.03
C ARG A 242 -2.56 4.30 -0.74
N LEU A 243 -2.00 3.67 -1.78
CA LEU A 243 -0.74 2.92 -1.66
C LEU A 243 0.44 3.82 -1.27
N ARG A 244 0.54 5.01 -1.90
CA ARG A 244 1.55 6.02 -1.53
C ARG A 244 1.33 6.55 -0.11
N ASP A 245 0.09 6.70 0.31
CA ASP A 245 -0.26 7.24 1.64
C ASP A 245 -0.15 6.18 2.76
N GLY A 246 0.18 4.93 2.40
CA GLY A 246 0.35 3.81 3.34
C GLY A 246 -0.97 3.28 3.88
N GLU A 247 -2.10 3.59 3.24
CA GLU A 247 -3.42 3.10 3.67
C GLU A 247 -3.68 1.65 3.26
N VAL A 248 -2.93 1.16 2.27
CA VAL A 248 -2.84 -0.23 1.85
C VAL A 248 -1.37 -0.63 1.69
N ASP A 249 -1.06 -1.90 1.95
CA ASP A 249 0.30 -2.44 1.89
C ASP A 249 0.75 -2.66 0.44
N PHE A 250 -0.17 -3.18 -0.39
CA PHE A 250 0.00 -3.37 -1.83
C PHE A 250 -1.35 -3.30 -2.54
N VAL A 251 -1.32 -3.14 -3.87
CA VAL A 251 -2.51 -3.07 -4.72
C VAL A 251 -2.50 -4.21 -5.72
N ILE A 252 -3.61 -4.92 -5.85
CA ILE A 252 -3.85 -5.97 -6.84
C ILE A 252 -4.70 -5.38 -7.96
N GLY A 253 -4.28 -5.52 -9.21
CA GLY A 253 -5.01 -4.97 -10.33
C GLY A 253 -4.26 -5.04 -11.65
N LEU A 254 -4.73 -4.28 -12.63
CA LEU A 254 -4.00 -4.13 -13.88
C LEU A 254 -2.73 -3.31 -13.61
N VAL A 255 -1.59 -3.92 -13.88
CA VAL A 255 -0.29 -3.24 -13.80
C VAL A 255 -0.05 -2.49 -15.10
N GLN A 256 0.37 -1.25 -14.97
CA GLN A 256 0.81 -0.41 -16.09
C GLN A 256 2.34 -0.28 -16.01
N GLU A 257 3.00 -0.07 -17.13
CA GLU A 257 4.37 0.45 -17.10
C GLU A 257 4.31 1.85 -16.47
N THR A 258 4.80 1.98 -15.23
CA THR A 258 4.89 3.26 -14.54
C THR A 258 6.26 3.85 -14.80
N THR A 259 6.30 5.15 -15.11
CA THR A 259 7.56 5.92 -15.16
C THR A 259 7.95 6.47 -13.80
N ALA A 260 7.14 6.24 -12.76
CA ALA A 260 7.37 6.77 -11.42
C ALA A 260 8.27 5.83 -10.62
N ASP A 261 9.39 6.37 -10.12
CA ASP A 261 10.40 5.63 -9.35
C ASP A 261 9.93 5.22 -7.94
N ASP A 262 8.75 5.68 -7.51
CA ASP A 262 8.25 5.47 -6.16
C ASP A 262 7.40 4.21 -5.98
N LEU A 263 7.02 3.55 -7.08
CA LEU A 263 6.22 2.33 -7.10
C LEU A 263 6.88 1.24 -7.97
N VAL A 264 6.71 -0.01 -7.56
CA VAL A 264 7.19 -1.19 -8.27
C VAL A 264 5.99 -2.04 -8.68
N ASN A 265 5.94 -2.38 -9.97
CA ASN A 265 4.90 -3.24 -10.52
C ASN A 265 5.47 -4.64 -10.82
N GLU A 266 4.81 -5.65 -10.29
CA GLU A 266 5.08 -7.05 -10.61
C GLU A 266 3.94 -7.59 -11.46
N ALA A 267 4.21 -7.82 -12.75
CA ALA A 267 3.26 -8.45 -13.67
C ALA A 267 3.21 -9.96 -13.42
N LEU A 268 2.03 -10.47 -13.08
CA LEU A 268 1.83 -11.89 -12.79
C LEU A 268 1.32 -12.68 -14.01
N ALA A 269 0.37 -12.11 -14.75
CA ALA A 269 -0.20 -12.75 -15.92
C ALA A 269 -0.67 -11.74 -16.97
N ARG A 270 -0.49 -12.05 -18.26
CA ARG A 270 -1.10 -11.27 -19.35
C ARG A 270 -2.60 -11.53 -19.41
N THR A 271 -3.39 -10.47 -19.56
CA THR A 271 -4.85 -10.54 -19.59
C THR A 271 -5.41 -9.60 -20.69
N PRO A 272 -5.34 -9.98 -21.97
CA PRO A 272 -5.82 -9.13 -23.07
C PRO A 272 -7.29 -8.72 -22.90
N TYR A 273 -7.62 -7.51 -23.36
CA TYR A 273 -9.03 -7.10 -23.47
C TYR A 273 -9.71 -7.84 -24.61
N THR A 274 -10.95 -8.26 -24.33
CA THR A 274 -11.85 -8.91 -25.28
C THR A 274 -13.19 -8.18 -25.26
N VAL A 275 -13.88 -8.18 -26.41
CA VAL A 275 -15.26 -7.73 -26.47
C VAL A 275 -16.14 -8.82 -25.86
N VAL A 276 -17.00 -8.43 -24.92
CA VAL A 276 -17.89 -9.36 -24.22
C VAL A 276 -19.35 -9.00 -24.41
N ALA A 277 -20.18 -10.04 -24.41
CA ALA A 277 -21.62 -9.94 -24.40
C ALA A 277 -22.21 -11.05 -23.53
N ARG A 278 -23.54 -11.01 -23.31
CA ARG A 278 -24.25 -12.15 -22.71
C ARG A 278 -24.08 -13.42 -23.55
N ARG A 279 -24.13 -14.58 -22.89
CA ARG A 279 -24.26 -15.86 -23.62
C ARG A 279 -25.50 -15.84 -24.53
N GLY A 280 -25.33 -16.35 -25.75
CA GLY A 280 -26.38 -16.35 -26.78
C GLY A 280 -26.60 -15.01 -27.50
N HIS A 281 -25.67 -14.05 -27.39
CA HIS A 281 -25.65 -12.84 -28.20
C HIS A 281 -25.55 -13.17 -29.70
N LYS A 282 -26.15 -12.33 -30.57
CA LYS A 282 -26.15 -12.56 -32.03
C LYS A 282 -24.74 -12.65 -32.61
N LEU A 283 -23.86 -11.72 -32.21
CA LEU A 283 -22.46 -11.69 -32.66
C LEU A 283 -21.68 -12.95 -32.24
N ALA A 284 -22.04 -13.59 -31.12
CA ALA A 284 -21.34 -14.80 -30.67
C ALA A 284 -21.58 -16.02 -31.59
N ARG A 285 -22.56 -15.93 -32.49
CA ARG A 285 -22.87 -16.96 -33.49
C ARG A 285 -22.26 -16.66 -34.87
N GLN A 286 -21.68 -15.48 -35.05
CA GLN A 286 -21.00 -15.12 -36.28
C GLN A 286 -19.57 -15.65 -36.27
N GLY A 287 -19.08 -16.11 -37.43
CA GLY A 287 -17.75 -16.70 -37.55
C GLY A 287 -16.63 -15.65 -37.54
N GLU A 288 -16.84 -14.52 -38.22
CA GLU A 288 -15.90 -13.39 -38.26
C GLU A 288 -16.68 -12.12 -37.89
N ILE A 289 -16.20 -11.38 -36.89
CA ILE A 289 -16.80 -10.12 -36.45
C ILE A 289 -15.89 -8.99 -36.91
N ARG A 290 -16.45 -7.99 -37.60
CA ARG A 290 -15.74 -6.79 -38.03
C ARG A 290 -16.05 -5.61 -37.13
N LEU A 291 -15.25 -4.55 -37.23
CA LEU A 291 -15.44 -3.34 -36.43
C LEU A 291 -16.82 -2.70 -36.70
N GLU A 292 -17.32 -2.78 -37.93
CA GLU A 292 -18.62 -2.23 -38.34
C GLU A 292 -19.79 -2.97 -37.69
N ASP A 293 -19.64 -4.27 -37.38
CA ASP A 293 -20.66 -5.03 -36.66
C ASP A 293 -20.79 -4.54 -35.22
N LEU A 294 -19.66 -4.17 -34.61
CA LEU A 294 -19.62 -3.65 -33.24
C LEU A 294 -20.26 -2.27 -33.10
N LEU A 295 -20.26 -1.46 -34.17
CA LEU A 295 -20.87 -0.12 -34.21
C LEU A 295 -22.40 -0.16 -34.09
N GLN A 296 -23.02 -1.29 -34.38
CA GLN A 296 -24.48 -1.45 -34.38
C GLN A 296 -25.07 -1.64 -32.99
N TYR A 297 -24.23 -1.81 -31.96
CA TYR A 297 -24.65 -2.11 -30.60
C TYR A 297 -24.30 -0.98 -29.63
N ASP A 298 -25.09 -0.85 -28.58
CA ASP A 298 -24.82 0.06 -27.46
C ASP A 298 -23.70 -0.51 -26.57
N TRP A 299 -22.88 0.37 -25.99
CA TRP A 299 -21.75 -0.06 -25.15
C TRP A 299 -21.87 0.39 -23.70
N VAL A 300 -21.42 -0.48 -22.80
CA VAL A 300 -21.04 -0.13 -21.43
C VAL A 300 -19.52 0.01 -21.39
N VAL A 301 -19.03 1.22 -21.10
CA VAL A 301 -17.59 1.56 -21.19
C VAL A 301 -16.99 1.82 -19.82
N GLY A 302 -15.65 1.77 -19.74
CA GLY A 302 -14.93 2.17 -18.53
C GLY A 302 -15.10 3.66 -18.22
N THR A 303 -14.86 4.04 -16.97
CA THR A 303 -14.83 5.44 -16.54
C THR A 303 -13.69 6.22 -17.22
N PRO A 304 -13.81 7.56 -17.36
CA PRO A 304 -12.72 8.40 -17.85
C PRO A 304 -11.40 8.11 -17.12
N GLY A 305 -10.28 8.09 -17.85
CA GLY A 305 -8.94 7.81 -17.32
C GLY A 305 -8.62 6.33 -17.03
N SER A 306 -9.59 5.41 -17.15
CA SER A 306 -9.32 3.98 -16.96
C SER A 306 -8.64 3.33 -18.18
N SER A 307 -7.79 2.32 -17.95
CA SER A 307 -7.17 1.53 -19.03
C SER A 307 -8.20 0.94 -20.00
N ARG A 308 -9.36 0.51 -19.48
CA ARG A 308 -10.47 -0.04 -20.26
C ARG A 308 -11.07 0.99 -21.19
N ARG A 309 -11.23 2.23 -20.72
CA ARG A 309 -11.72 3.35 -21.54
C ARG A 309 -10.72 3.70 -22.65
N ALA A 310 -9.43 3.79 -22.32
CA ALA A 310 -8.38 4.06 -23.32
C ALA A 310 -8.30 2.94 -24.38
N CYS A 311 -8.45 1.68 -23.98
CA CYS A 311 -8.51 0.54 -24.89
C CYS A 311 -9.73 0.60 -25.82
N PHE A 312 -10.91 0.94 -25.27
CA PHE A 312 -12.12 1.15 -26.04
C PHE A 312 -11.97 2.28 -27.06
N GLU A 313 -11.44 3.43 -26.65
CA GLU A 313 -11.26 4.59 -27.54
C GLU A 313 -10.30 4.28 -28.69
N ARG A 314 -9.20 3.57 -28.42
CA ARG A 314 -8.25 3.12 -29.45
C ARG A 314 -8.88 2.17 -30.46
N MET A 315 -9.82 1.32 -30.04
CA MET A 315 -10.52 0.38 -30.94
C MET A 315 -11.31 1.10 -32.04
N PHE A 316 -11.82 2.31 -31.75
CA PHE A 316 -12.63 3.12 -32.65
C PHE A 316 -11.87 4.38 -33.15
N GLU A 317 -10.56 4.44 -32.96
CA GLU A 317 -9.74 5.56 -33.41
C GLU A 317 -9.75 5.64 -34.95
N GLY A 318 -9.97 6.84 -35.49
CA GLY A 318 -10.02 7.07 -36.94
C GLY A 318 -11.39 6.82 -37.62
N GLY A 319 -12.44 6.48 -36.87
CA GLY A 319 -13.79 6.29 -37.40
C GLY A 319 -14.90 6.79 -36.47
N PRO A 320 -16.18 6.69 -36.85
CA PRO A 320 -17.29 6.97 -35.94
C PRO A 320 -17.32 5.92 -34.82
N GLY A 321 -17.39 6.36 -33.56
CA GLY A 321 -17.55 5.47 -32.40
C GLY A 321 -19.02 5.06 -32.18
N PRO A 322 -19.27 3.95 -31.46
CA PRO A 322 -20.63 3.52 -31.15
C PRO A 322 -21.26 4.41 -30.07
N LYS A 323 -22.58 4.28 -29.89
CA LYS A 323 -23.29 4.99 -28.82
C LYS A 323 -22.84 4.49 -27.44
N THR A 324 -22.32 5.41 -26.64
CA THR A 324 -21.82 5.14 -25.27
C THR A 324 -22.58 5.99 -24.26
N SER A 325 -23.69 5.46 -23.74
CA SER A 325 -24.52 6.17 -22.75
C SER A 325 -24.18 5.85 -21.29
N ILE A 326 -23.40 4.79 -21.05
CA ILE A 326 -23.13 4.26 -19.72
C ILE A 326 -21.63 4.07 -19.55
N ALA A 327 -21.04 4.78 -18.58
CA ALA A 327 -19.65 4.60 -18.17
C ALA A 327 -19.61 4.16 -16.70
N THR A 328 -18.99 3.02 -16.40
CA THR A 328 -18.87 2.51 -15.03
C THR A 328 -17.67 1.57 -14.88
N SER A 329 -17.15 1.50 -13.65
CA SER A 329 -16.14 0.53 -13.23
C SER A 329 -16.71 -0.58 -12.35
N ALA A 330 -18.02 -0.56 -12.06
CA ALA A 330 -18.66 -1.52 -11.18
C ALA A 330 -19.10 -2.78 -11.96
N LEU A 331 -18.36 -3.89 -11.79
CA LEU A 331 -18.69 -5.17 -12.42
C LEU A 331 -20.15 -5.62 -12.20
N PRO A 332 -20.77 -5.49 -11.00
CA PRO A 332 -22.18 -5.86 -10.82
C PRO A 332 -23.14 -5.11 -11.76
N ILE A 333 -22.85 -3.83 -12.04
CA ILE A 333 -23.66 -3.00 -12.95
C ILE A 333 -23.43 -3.45 -14.40
N VAL A 334 -22.17 -3.65 -14.81
CA VAL A 334 -21.84 -4.15 -16.16
C VAL A 334 -22.53 -5.47 -16.41
N ARG A 335 -22.37 -6.45 -15.51
CA ARG A 335 -22.99 -7.76 -15.61
C ARG A 335 -24.51 -7.65 -15.70
N HIS A 336 -25.16 -6.88 -14.82
CA HIS A 336 -26.61 -6.72 -14.86
C HIS A 336 -27.13 -6.16 -16.19
N LEU A 337 -26.43 -5.16 -16.76
CA LEU A 337 -26.81 -4.54 -18.03
C LEU A 337 -26.60 -5.48 -19.22
N LEU A 338 -25.46 -6.18 -19.27
CA LEU A 338 -25.16 -7.12 -20.35
C LEU A 338 -26.16 -8.28 -20.38
N LEU A 339 -26.51 -8.86 -19.23
CA LEU A 339 -27.43 -10.00 -19.16
C LEU A 339 -28.86 -9.69 -19.63
N ARG A 340 -29.24 -8.40 -19.69
CA ARG A 340 -30.61 -7.95 -20.02
C ARG A 340 -30.68 -7.16 -21.33
N SER A 341 -29.61 -7.13 -22.12
CA SER A 341 -29.59 -6.37 -23.38
C SER A 341 -28.62 -6.95 -24.40
N GLU A 342 -28.60 -6.36 -25.61
CA GLU A 342 -27.59 -6.62 -26.63
C GLU A 342 -26.39 -5.66 -26.49
N ARG A 343 -26.13 -5.15 -25.27
CA ARG A 343 -24.99 -4.28 -25.06
C ARG A 343 -23.69 -5.07 -25.11
N LEU A 344 -22.62 -4.37 -25.45
CA LEU A 344 -21.25 -4.88 -25.44
C LEU A 344 -20.45 -4.17 -24.34
N ALA A 345 -19.39 -4.84 -23.88
CA ALA A 345 -18.39 -4.22 -23.01
C ALA A 345 -17.00 -4.76 -23.33
N LEU A 346 -15.97 -4.13 -22.77
CA LEU A 346 -14.63 -4.67 -22.72
C LEU A 346 -14.37 -5.32 -21.36
N MET A 347 -13.92 -6.57 -21.37
CA MET A 347 -13.41 -7.27 -20.19
C MET A 347 -12.09 -7.96 -20.53
N THR A 348 -11.23 -8.11 -19.53
CA THR A 348 -9.96 -8.83 -19.71
C THR A 348 -10.20 -10.33 -19.71
N SER A 349 -9.33 -11.12 -20.36
CA SER A 349 -9.50 -12.58 -20.43
C SER A 349 -9.61 -13.24 -19.05
N TYR A 350 -8.89 -12.74 -18.05
CA TYR A 350 -8.97 -13.18 -16.66
C TYR A 350 -10.35 -12.90 -16.04
N GLU A 351 -10.94 -11.74 -16.33
CA GLU A 351 -12.30 -11.40 -15.87
C GLU A 351 -13.34 -12.33 -16.49
N VAL A 352 -13.23 -12.60 -17.80
CA VAL A 352 -14.17 -13.46 -18.53
C VAL A 352 -14.10 -14.92 -18.08
N MET A 353 -12.91 -15.42 -17.74
CA MET A 353 -12.71 -16.78 -17.23
C MET A 353 -13.58 -17.10 -16.01
N HIS A 354 -13.82 -16.11 -15.16
CA HIS A 354 -14.58 -16.27 -13.92
C HIS A 354 -16.05 -15.85 -14.08
N GLU A 355 -16.51 -15.58 -15.32
CA GLU A 355 -17.88 -15.25 -15.63
C GLU A 355 -18.61 -16.42 -16.30
N ASN A 356 -19.73 -16.82 -15.70
CA ASN A 356 -20.52 -17.96 -16.18
C ASN A 356 -21.63 -17.57 -17.16
N ASP A 357 -22.02 -16.31 -17.25
CA ASP A 357 -23.16 -15.90 -18.08
C ASP A 357 -22.78 -14.97 -19.23
N LEU A 358 -21.51 -14.57 -19.27
CA LEU A 358 -20.91 -13.75 -20.32
C LEU A 358 -20.03 -14.62 -21.22
N THR A 359 -19.76 -14.12 -22.42
CA THR A 359 -18.85 -14.76 -23.37
C THR A 359 -18.02 -13.71 -24.08
N ALA A 360 -16.74 -14.03 -24.29
CA ALA A 360 -15.92 -13.28 -25.23
C ALA A 360 -16.44 -13.52 -26.65
N LEU A 361 -16.49 -12.46 -27.44
CA LEU A 361 -16.78 -12.51 -28.86
C LEU A 361 -15.48 -12.79 -29.63
N PRO A 362 -15.53 -13.52 -30.77
CA PRO A 362 -14.38 -13.77 -31.64
C PRO A 362 -13.97 -12.50 -32.41
N PHE A 363 -13.61 -11.44 -31.68
CA PHE A 363 -13.07 -10.18 -32.18
C PHE A 363 -11.70 -10.00 -31.53
N GLY A 364 -10.68 -9.75 -32.37
CA GLY A 364 -9.26 -9.79 -31.97
C GLY A 364 -8.94 -8.99 -30.71
N PRO A 365 -7.88 -9.36 -29.97
CA PRO A 365 -7.55 -8.67 -28.73
C PRO A 365 -7.23 -7.21 -29.02
N ALA A 366 -7.89 -6.30 -28.31
CA ALA A 366 -7.57 -4.88 -28.41
C ALA A 366 -6.19 -4.64 -27.77
N GLY A 367 -5.22 -4.17 -28.57
CA GLY A 367 -3.82 -4.03 -28.15
C GLY A 367 -3.50 -2.75 -27.36
N PRO A 368 -2.38 -2.72 -26.60
CA PRO A 368 -1.60 -3.86 -26.11
C PRO A 368 -2.31 -4.57 -24.95
N ALA A 369 -2.06 -5.87 -24.81
CA ALA A 369 -2.64 -6.69 -23.74
C ALA A 369 -2.09 -6.24 -22.37
N PRO A 370 -2.93 -5.80 -21.42
CA PRO A 370 -2.46 -5.46 -20.10
C PRO A 370 -2.02 -6.72 -19.34
N ALA A 371 -1.27 -6.53 -18.27
CA ALA A 371 -1.02 -7.59 -17.30
C ALA A 371 -1.82 -7.31 -16.02
N ILE A 372 -2.29 -8.37 -15.38
CA ILE A 372 -2.75 -8.33 -13.99
C ILE A 372 -1.56 -8.66 -13.09
N GLY A 373 -1.49 -8.02 -11.93
CA GLY A 373 -0.40 -8.21 -11.00
C GLY A 373 -0.54 -7.41 -9.72
N VAL A 374 0.61 -7.13 -9.11
CA VAL A 374 0.71 -6.44 -7.82
C VAL A 374 1.55 -5.17 -7.98
N THR A 375 1.07 -4.06 -7.42
CA THR A 375 1.80 -2.79 -7.28
C THR A 375 2.17 -2.57 -5.82
N MET A 376 3.44 -2.26 -5.57
CA MET A 376 4.02 -2.04 -4.24
C MET A 376 4.77 -0.70 -4.20
N ARG A 377 5.03 -0.16 -3.01
CA ARG A 377 5.94 0.98 -2.85
C ARG A 377 7.39 0.54 -3.09
N ALA A 378 8.18 1.37 -3.77
CA ALA A 378 9.60 1.14 -3.93
C ALA A 378 10.30 1.13 -2.55
N GLY A 379 11.21 0.18 -2.36
CA GLY A 379 11.94 0.01 -1.10
C GLY A 379 11.12 -0.49 0.09
N TRP A 380 9.86 -0.91 -0.11
CA TRP A 380 9.05 -1.55 0.93
C TRP A 380 9.64 -2.88 1.37
N LEU A 381 9.69 -3.11 2.68
CA LEU A 381 10.08 -4.40 3.27
C LEU A 381 8.80 -5.13 3.71
N PRO A 382 8.30 -6.11 2.92
CA PRO A 382 7.14 -6.89 3.32
C PRO A 382 7.43 -7.72 4.58
N THR A 383 6.38 -8.07 5.32
CA THR A 383 6.44 -9.03 6.43
C THR A 383 6.34 -10.45 5.84
N ALA A 384 6.49 -11.48 6.68
CA ALA A 384 6.25 -12.86 6.25
C ALA A 384 4.82 -13.06 5.71
N LEU A 385 3.81 -12.48 6.38
CA LEU A 385 2.42 -12.56 5.97
C LEU A 385 2.16 -11.89 4.61
N HIS A 386 2.79 -10.72 4.38
CA HIS A 386 2.74 -10.03 3.08
C HIS A 386 3.33 -10.91 1.97
N GLN A 387 4.51 -11.51 2.20
CA GLN A 387 5.15 -12.38 1.22
C GLN A 387 4.32 -13.62 0.93
N GLU A 388 3.75 -14.25 1.96
CA GLU A 388 2.89 -15.44 1.79
C GLU A 388 1.68 -15.14 0.89
N PHE A 389 1.03 -13.99 1.09
CA PHE A 389 -0.09 -13.57 0.25
C PHE A 389 0.35 -13.35 -1.20
N ILE A 390 1.47 -12.64 -1.43
CA ILE A 390 1.99 -12.37 -2.77
C ILE A 390 2.43 -13.67 -3.45
N ASP A 391 3.05 -14.61 -2.73
CA ASP A 391 3.42 -15.93 -3.23
C ASP A 391 2.20 -16.80 -3.58
N LEU A 392 1.10 -16.66 -2.83
CA LEU A 392 -0.16 -17.29 -3.17
C LEU A 392 -0.73 -16.74 -4.49
N LEU A 393 -0.68 -15.43 -4.71
CA LEU A 393 -1.06 -14.81 -5.98
C LEU A 393 -0.20 -15.34 -7.13
N ARG A 394 1.14 -15.36 -6.97
CA ARG A 394 2.08 -15.87 -7.97
C ARG A 394 1.70 -17.29 -8.40
N ARG A 395 1.56 -18.20 -7.42
CA ARG A 395 1.17 -19.60 -7.67
C ARG A 395 -0.18 -19.71 -8.38
N HIS A 396 -1.20 -19.02 -7.86
CA HIS A 396 -2.54 -19.05 -8.44
C HIS A 396 -2.55 -18.58 -9.90
N THR A 397 -1.83 -17.49 -10.22
CA THR A 397 -1.77 -16.99 -11.59
C THR A 397 -0.98 -17.90 -12.54
N ALA A 398 0.09 -18.55 -12.07
CA ALA A 398 0.89 -19.48 -12.87
C ALA A 398 0.07 -20.71 -13.29
N ASP A 399 -0.73 -21.27 -12.37
CA ASP A 399 -1.60 -22.42 -12.63
C ASP A 399 -2.77 -22.07 -13.57
N THR A 400 -3.18 -20.80 -13.58
CA THR A 400 -4.36 -20.31 -14.30
C THR A 400 -4.03 -19.79 -15.71
N THR A 401 -2.77 -19.44 -15.98
CA THR A 401 -2.31 -19.02 -17.31
C THR A 401 -2.19 -20.20 -18.27
N THR A 402 -3.31 -20.54 -18.93
CA THR A 402 -3.49 -20.50 -20.41
C THR A 402 -4.89 -21.03 -20.76
N PRO A 403 -5.91 -20.18 -20.95
CA PRO A 403 -6.98 -20.51 -21.89
C PRO A 403 -6.43 -20.38 -23.30
N THR A 404 -6.50 -21.46 -24.07
CA THR A 404 -6.24 -21.50 -25.51
C THR A 404 -7.33 -20.71 -26.26
N LEU A 405 -7.41 -19.40 -26.04
CA LEU A 405 -8.43 -18.52 -26.65
C LEU A 405 -7.78 -17.48 -27.57
N VAL A 406 -6.86 -17.93 -28.41
CA VAL A 406 -6.68 -17.40 -29.77
C VAL A 406 -6.20 -18.57 -30.62
N ARG A 407 -7.11 -19.29 -31.29
CA ARG A 407 -6.70 -20.02 -32.49
C ARG A 407 -6.20 -18.94 -33.45
N HIS A 408 -4.92 -19.02 -33.80
CA HIS A 408 -4.29 -18.26 -34.86
C HIS A 408 -5.22 -18.20 -36.09
N ALA A 409 -5.65 -16.99 -36.45
CA ALA A 409 -5.91 -16.67 -37.85
C ALA A 409 -4.63 -15.98 -38.33
N GLY A 410 -3.85 -16.70 -39.15
CA GLY A 410 -2.81 -16.12 -39.97
C GLY A 410 -3.40 -15.42 -41.18
#